data_AF-A0A3M2AA94-F1
#
_entry.id   AF-A0A3M2AA94-F1
#
_cell.length_a   1.000
_cell.length_b   1.000
_cell.length_c   1.000
_cell.angle_alpha   90.00
_cell.angle_beta   90.00
_cell.angle_gamma   90.00
#
_symmetry.space_group_name_H-M   'P 1'
#
loop_
_entity.id
_entity.type
_entity.pdbx_description
1 polymer ?
#
loop_
_entity_poly.entity_id
_entity_poly.type
_entity_poly.pdbx_seq_one_letter_code
_entity_poly.pdbx_strand_id
1 'polypeptide(L)'
;MMNQEEILQKRLEELESGVPLQIAREGLSDDEAEMLALAVLLKQGEYPVMDETAVSAQRKALIAAAEDNLQTLPHSLREGGFLWSFFDWLMTRPEVTAGLVLLLTVIVMFGLWVGLTRSPGAELPVAEAPTGLSATAVSETGLPTEDASQPVATQEQSNETELQPGTAASTEPPHHVFVPIVTIQEGTSPTTAVLHDVVGLVQIQQPDNSWTIAQNGYTIQAGQRVRTSSMSAASIVFHDGSVARLKANTELSIDTLDAKLPRAGFRTVILTQWKGESEHQVQFRNDAGSRYEVKTPTASGIARGTLFQVIVLPDMTSRYIVNQGRVDVQGKSQVVQVIAGQTSVVRPQAEPEAPAFVITGEGEVTQIGTEWVVAGQTFQTGEQTVIVGAPQVGDIVFVSGHLLPDGAYMADLIVLLARAPENEFSLTGRVEMMGDDAWVVAGQIVLVTADTLIDTDVVVDSLVVVNGRILEDGSLLAESITRLPDQSAHSFKFVGIVENINDTLWTISGITIAITDTTQIEPDILVGDAVVVEGEIIADVWQAHSIHRADNEREFEFSGVVQSINPW
;
A
#
# COMPACT_ATOMS: atom_id res chain seq x y z
N MET A 1 49.89 28.16 16.86
CA MET A 1 49.76 28.56 15.45
C MET A 1 48.29 28.41 15.11
N MET A 2 47.70 29.31 14.34
CA MET A 2 46.33 29.09 13.85
C MET A 2 46.33 27.95 12.83
N ASN A 3 45.25 27.19 12.77
CA ASN A 3 45.04 26.17 11.74
C ASN A 3 44.74 26.82 10.39
N GLN A 4 45.00 26.11 9.29
CA GLN A 4 44.79 26.60 7.93
C GLN A 4 43.31 27.02 7.68
N GLU A 5 42.38 26.24 8.22
CA GLU A 5 40.94 26.48 8.20
C GLU A 5 40.54 27.77 8.98
N GLU A 6 41.18 28.04 10.12
CA GLU A 6 40.96 29.27 10.91
C GLU A 6 41.48 30.52 10.17
N ILE A 7 42.55 30.37 9.37
CA ILE A 7 43.09 31.46 8.54
C ILE A 7 42.12 31.75 7.39
N LEU A 8 41.65 30.73 6.68
CA LEU A 8 40.67 30.86 5.59
C LEU A 8 39.35 31.46 6.08
N GLN A 9 38.79 30.97 7.19
CA GLN A 9 37.56 31.52 7.76
C GLN A 9 37.72 32.99 8.15
N LYS A 10 38.84 33.37 8.78
CA LYS A 10 39.13 34.78 9.11
C LYS A 10 39.27 35.66 7.85
N ARG A 11 39.89 35.16 6.78
CA ARG A 11 39.97 35.90 5.50
C ARG A 11 38.60 36.06 4.82
N LEU A 12 37.70 35.10 5.00
CA LEU A 12 36.32 35.19 4.53
C LEU A 12 35.54 36.25 5.33
N GLU A 13 35.65 36.28 6.66
CA GLU A 13 35.06 37.31 7.53
C GLU A 13 35.62 38.72 7.22
N GLU A 14 36.90 38.85 6.88
CA GLU A 14 37.50 40.10 6.40
C GLU A 14 36.88 40.54 5.06
N LEU A 15 36.62 39.61 4.13
CA LEU A 15 35.91 39.91 2.87
C LEU A 15 34.44 40.29 3.08
N GLU A 16 33.72 39.62 3.98
CA GLU A 16 32.32 39.94 4.27
C GLU A 16 32.15 41.27 5.02
N SER A 17 33.16 41.69 5.79
CA SER A 17 33.26 43.04 6.37
C SER A 17 33.79 44.10 5.39
N GLY A 18 34.01 43.76 4.12
CA GLY A 18 34.26 44.69 3.02
C GLY A 18 35.73 44.93 2.66
N VAL A 19 36.67 44.10 3.14
CA VAL A 19 38.07 44.17 2.72
C VAL A 19 38.23 43.74 1.25
N PRO A 20 38.92 44.51 0.39
CA PRO A 20 39.17 44.13 -1.00
C PRO A 20 39.87 42.77 -1.15
N LEU A 21 39.42 41.95 -2.11
CA LEU A 21 39.93 40.59 -2.36
C LEU A 21 41.45 40.52 -2.54
N GLN A 22 42.07 41.56 -3.10
CA GLN A 22 43.53 41.66 -3.25
C GLN A 22 44.26 41.64 -1.90
N ILE A 23 43.70 42.28 -0.86
CA ILE A 23 44.28 42.33 0.49
C ILE A 23 43.99 41.03 1.26
N ALA A 24 42.77 40.48 1.10
CA ALA A 24 42.41 39.20 1.71
C ALA A 24 43.25 38.01 1.20
N ARG A 25 43.81 38.11 -0.02
CA ARG A 25 44.70 37.12 -0.63
C ARG A 25 46.17 37.23 -0.19
N GLU A 26 46.60 38.29 0.50
CA GLU A 26 48.02 38.43 0.89
C GLU A 26 48.43 37.37 1.92
N GLY A 27 49.52 36.64 1.62
CA GLY A 27 50.11 35.64 2.52
C GLY A 27 49.44 34.26 2.50
N LEU A 28 48.49 34.01 1.60
CA LEU A 28 47.92 32.68 1.34
C LEU A 28 48.74 31.93 0.27
N SER A 29 48.54 30.62 0.17
CA SER A 29 48.98 29.82 -0.97
C SER A 29 48.06 30.04 -2.19
N ASP A 30 48.53 29.65 -3.38
CA ASP A 30 47.79 29.89 -4.63
C ASP A 30 46.41 29.19 -4.64
N ASP A 31 46.34 27.92 -4.21
CA ASP A 31 45.09 27.14 -4.10
C ASP A 31 44.04 27.83 -3.21
N GLU A 32 44.47 28.36 -2.06
CA GLU A 32 43.62 29.10 -1.12
C GLU A 32 43.13 30.43 -1.70
N ALA A 33 44.00 31.09 -2.46
CA ALA A 33 43.73 32.34 -3.13
C ALA A 33 42.75 32.16 -4.33
N GLU A 34 42.72 30.97 -4.94
CA GLU A 34 41.69 30.58 -5.91
C GLU A 34 40.35 30.22 -5.26
N MET A 35 40.33 29.47 -4.14
CA MET A 35 39.09 29.16 -3.42
C MET A 35 38.34 30.44 -2.97
N LEU A 36 39.08 31.44 -2.45
CA LEU A 36 38.50 32.74 -2.09
C LEU A 36 38.00 33.54 -3.30
N ALA A 37 38.64 33.40 -4.47
CA ALA A 37 38.14 34.00 -5.70
C ALA A 37 36.84 33.33 -6.19
N LEU A 38 36.78 32.00 -6.14
CA LEU A 38 35.59 31.22 -6.51
C LEU A 38 34.39 31.53 -5.62
N ALA A 39 34.60 31.66 -4.30
CA ALA A 39 33.56 32.04 -3.34
C ALA A 39 32.96 33.43 -3.65
N VAL A 40 33.80 34.41 -4.00
CA VAL A 40 33.34 35.74 -4.43
C VAL A 40 32.60 35.68 -5.76
N LEU A 41 33.04 34.84 -6.70
CA LEU A 41 32.41 34.67 -8.02
C LEU A 41 31.01 34.04 -7.90
N LEU A 42 30.86 33.00 -7.07
CA LEU A 42 29.57 32.38 -6.75
C LEU A 42 28.60 33.37 -6.07
N LYS A 43 29.12 34.25 -5.19
CA LYS A 43 28.34 35.32 -4.53
C LYS A 43 27.90 36.44 -5.48
N GLN A 44 28.41 36.47 -6.71
CA GLN A 44 28.07 37.43 -7.77
C GLN A 44 27.19 36.85 -8.89
N GLY A 45 26.83 35.56 -8.82
CA GLY A 45 25.91 34.94 -9.77
C GLY A 45 24.45 35.29 -9.48
N GLU A 46 23.76 35.90 -10.44
CA GLU A 46 22.30 36.08 -10.36
C GLU A 46 21.60 34.73 -10.53
N TYR A 47 20.73 34.37 -9.57
CA TYR A 47 19.87 33.19 -9.68
C TYR A 47 18.75 33.47 -10.70
N PRO A 48 18.51 32.57 -11.68
CA PRO A 48 17.45 32.76 -12.66
C PRO A 48 16.06 32.63 -12.01
N VAL A 49 15.33 33.74 -11.96
CA VAL A 49 13.90 33.75 -11.59
C VAL A 49 13.09 33.14 -12.73
N MET A 50 12.20 32.19 -12.44
CA MET A 50 11.31 31.63 -13.45
C MET A 50 10.26 32.65 -13.91
N ASP A 51 10.18 32.86 -15.23
CA ASP A 51 9.16 33.69 -15.86
C ASP A 51 7.86 32.89 -16.06
N GLU A 52 6.87 33.14 -15.21
CA GLU A 52 5.54 32.51 -15.30
C GLU A 52 4.85 32.75 -16.66
N THR A 53 5.17 33.86 -17.34
CA THR A 53 4.54 34.17 -18.64
C THR A 53 4.98 33.20 -19.72
N ALA A 54 6.25 32.79 -19.72
CA ALA A 54 6.79 31.78 -20.64
C ALA A 54 6.12 30.41 -20.42
N VAL A 55 5.94 29.98 -19.16
CA VAL A 55 5.24 28.74 -18.81
C VAL A 55 3.78 28.77 -19.26
N SER A 56 3.10 29.92 -19.10
CA SER A 56 1.72 30.11 -19.58
C SER A 56 1.61 30.01 -21.11
N ALA A 57 2.57 30.57 -21.85
CA ALA A 57 2.60 30.53 -23.31
C ALA A 57 2.86 29.10 -23.82
N GLN A 58 3.80 28.38 -23.21
CA GLN A 58 4.11 26.99 -23.56
C GLN A 58 2.91 26.07 -23.31
N ARG A 59 2.22 26.21 -22.17
CA ARG A 59 1.00 25.45 -21.87
C ARG A 59 -0.12 25.72 -22.88
N LYS A 60 -0.29 26.98 -23.31
CA LYS A 60 -1.30 27.36 -24.31
C LYS A 60 -0.99 26.78 -25.70
N ALA A 61 0.28 26.75 -26.10
CA ALA A 61 0.70 26.12 -27.36
C ALA A 61 0.44 24.60 -27.36
N LEU A 62 0.67 23.94 -26.22
CA LEU A 62 0.46 22.49 -26.05
C LEU A 62 -1.03 22.10 -26.17
N ILE A 63 -1.95 22.91 -25.61
CA ILE A 63 -3.40 22.71 -25.74
C ILE A 63 -3.85 22.88 -27.21
N ALA A 64 -3.39 23.93 -27.89
CA ALA A 64 -3.74 24.17 -29.29
C ALA A 64 -3.28 23.02 -30.23
N ALA A 65 -2.12 22.43 -29.96
CA ALA A 65 -1.62 21.27 -30.70
C ALA A 65 -2.43 19.98 -30.44
N ALA A 66 -3.07 19.86 -29.27
CA ALA A 66 -3.95 18.72 -28.97
C ALA A 66 -5.32 18.85 -29.67
N GLU A 67 -5.88 20.05 -29.78
CA GLU A 67 -7.14 20.30 -30.48
C GLU A 67 -7.05 20.07 -32.01
N ASP A 68 -5.89 20.36 -32.61
CA ASP A 68 -5.65 20.16 -34.06
C ASP A 68 -5.55 18.66 -34.42
N ASN A 69 -4.88 17.86 -33.57
CA ASN A 69 -4.77 16.40 -33.73
C ASN A 69 -6.11 15.66 -33.63
N LEU A 70 -7.12 16.21 -32.94
CA LEU A 70 -8.45 15.61 -32.86
C LEU A 70 -9.27 15.76 -34.16
N GLN A 71 -8.88 16.65 -35.06
CA GLN A 71 -9.62 16.94 -36.29
C GLN A 71 -9.10 16.19 -37.54
N THR A 72 -7.99 15.46 -37.42
CA THR A 72 -7.31 14.80 -38.55
C THR A 72 -7.57 13.29 -38.67
N LEU A 73 -8.41 12.72 -37.78
CA LEU A 73 -8.76 11.30 -37.78
C LEU A 73 -9.56 10.89 -39.05
N PRO A 74 -9.18 9.81 -39.76
CA PRO A 74 -9.82 9.43 -41.02
C PRO A 74 -11.22 8.82 -40.83
N HIS A 75 -12.10 9.01 -41.82
CA HIS A 75 -13.53 8.68 -41.77
C HIS A 75 -13.92 7.18 -41.63
N SER A 76 -12.97 6.26 -41.53
CA SER A 76 -13.24 4.80 -41.49
C SER A 76 -13.82 4.27 -40.17
N LEU A 77 -14.07 5.13 -39.18
CA LEU A 77 -14.70 4.79 -37.88
C LEU A 77 -16.10 5.40 -37.75
N ARG A 78 -16.99 5.17 -38.72
CA ARG A 78 -18.37 5.72 -38.66
C ARG A 78 -19.54 4.81 -39.06
N GLU A 79 -19.29 3.64 -39.67
CA GLU A 79 -20.34 2.65 -39.95
C GLU A 79 -19.84 1.24 -39.58
N GLY A 80 -20.71 0.42 -38.97
CA GLY A 80 -20.31 -0.84 -38.33
C GLY A 80 -20.31 -2.06 -39.27
N GLY A 81 -19.30 -2.93 -39.12
CA GLY A 81 -19.15 -4.11 -40.00
C GLY A 81 -18.13 -5.17 -39.56
N PHE A 82 -17.82 -5.28 -38.27
CA PHE A 82 -16.68 -6.07 -37.76
C PHE A 82 -16.79 -7.60 -37.95
N LEU A 83 -18.01 -8.16 -38.00
CA LEU A 83 -18.23 -9.60 -37.88
C LEU A 83 -17.88 -10.44 -39.12
N TRP A 84 -17.89 -9.87 -40.33
CA TRP A 84 -17.73 -10.66 -41.57
C TRP A 84 -16.29 -10.90 -42.00
N SER A 85 -15.34 -10.04 -41.63
CA SER A 85 -13.91 -10.20 -41.92
C SER A 85 -13.25 -11.33 -41.12
N PHE A 86 -13.78 -11.64 -39.94
CA PHE A 86 -13.26 -12.68 -39.05
C PHE A 86 -13.51 -14.10 -39.58
N PHE A 87 -14.73 -14.39 -40.06
CA PHE A 87 -15.12 -15.74 -40.47
C PHE A 87 -14.43 -16.23 -41.76
N ASP A 88 -14.18 -15.34 -42.73
CA ASP A 88 -13.53 -15.71 -44.01
C ASP A 88 -12.03 -16.04 -43.82
N TRP A 89 -11.38 -15.36 -42.88
CA TRP A 89 -10.00 -15.64 -42.45
C TRP A 89 -9.86 -16.98 -41.72
N LEU A 90 -10.88 -17.37 -40.94
CA LEU A 90 -10.86 -18.61 -40.16
C LEU A 90 -11.07 -19.87 -41.02
N MET A 91 -11.89 -19.78 -42.08
CA MET A 91 -12.22 -20.91 -42.97
C MET A 91 -11.10 -21.33 -43.93
N THR A 92 -10.06 -20.52 -44.11
CA THR A 92 -9.08 -20.68 -45.21
C THR A 92 -7.76 -21.38 -44.82
N ARG A 93 -7.63 -21.90 -43.58
CA ARG A 93 -6.40 -22.56 -43.09
C ARG A 93 -6.56 -24.09 -42.92
N PRO A 94 -5.90 -24.93 -43.73
CA PRO A 94 -6.09 -26.40 -43.70
C PRO A 94 -5.44 -27.11 -42.51
N GLU A 95 -4.70 -26.41 -41.65
CA GLU A 95 -3.93 -27.01 -40.53
C GLU A 95 -4.75 -27.11 -39.23
N VAL A 96 -5.85 -26.36 -39.09
CA VAL A 96 -6.67 -26.31 -37.86
C VAL A 96 -7.68 -27.47 -37.78
N THR A 97 -8.08 -28.05 -38.91
CA THR A 97 -9.15 -29.06 -38.99
C THR A 97 -8.79 -30.42 -38.39
N ALA A 98 -7.50 -30.72 -38.16
CA ALA A 98 -7.06 -31.99 -37.59
C ALA A 98 -7.25 -32.09 -36.06
N GLY A 99 -6.96 -31.02 -35.32
CA GLY A 99 -6.99 -31.05 -33.84
C GLY A 99 -8.39 -31.07 -33.25
N LEU A 100 -9.30 -30.28 -33.84
CA LEU A 100 -10.64 -30.02 -33.27
C LEU A 100 -11.54 -31.27 -33.29
N VAL A 101 -11.39 -32.12 -34.31
CA VAL A 101 -12.10 -33.42 -34.40
C VAL A 101 -11.64 -34.39 -33.31
N LEU A 102 -10.34 -34.42 -33.00
CA LEU A 102 -9.77 -35.36 -32.04
C LEU A 102 -10.20 -35.01 -30.60
N LEU A 103 -10.23 -33.72 -30.27
CA LEU A 103 -10.73 -33.23 -28.96
C LEU A 103 -12.19 -33.67 -28.70
N LEU A 104 -13.08 -33.48 -29.69
CA LEU A 104 -14.49 -33.87 -29.59
C LEU A 104 -14.67 -35.38 -29.36
N THR A 105 -13.85 -36.23 -29.98
CA THR A 105 -13.94 -37.69 -29.77
C THR A 105 -13.56 -38.14 -28.36
N VAL A 106 -12.66 -37.43 -27.67
CA VAL A 106 -12.28 -37.74 -26.28
C VAL A 106 -13.42 -37.40 -25.31
N ILE A 107 -14.07 -36.26 -25.49
CA ILE A 107 -15.18 -35.79 -24.65
C ILE A 107 -16.36 -36.78 -24.68
N VAL A 108 -16.74 -37.26 -25.87
CA VAL A 108 -17.83 -38.25 -26.02
C VAL A 108 -17.47 -39.61 -25.39
N MET A 109 -16.20 -40.04 -25.48
CA MET A 109 -15.73 -41.26 -24.84
C MET A 109 -15.73 -41.18 -23.30
N PHE A 110 -15.42 -40.02 -22.72
CA PHE A 110 -15.40 -39.83 -21.27
C PHE A 110 -16.82 -39.86 -20.67
N GLY A 111 -17.78 -39.17 -21.30
CA GLY A 111 -19.18 -39.18 -20.85
C GLY A 111 -19.84 -40.56 -20.83
N LEU A 112 -19.46 -41.45 -21.76
CA LEU A 112 -19.93 -42.83 -21.80
C LEU A 112 -19.38 -43.74 -20.68
N TRP A 113 -18.24 -43.39 -20.07
CA TRP A 113 -17.65 -44.18 -18.99
C TRP A 113 -18.32 -43.89 -17.64
N VAL A 114 -18.67 -42.63 -17.37
CA VAL A 114 -19.30 -42.18 -16.12
C VAL A 114 -20.74 -42.70 -15.96
N GLY A 115 -21.45 -42.98 -17.06
CA GLY A 115 -22.86 -43.39 -17.05
C GLY A 115 -23.14 -44.83 -16.59
N LEU A 116 -22.12 -45.67 -16.34
CA LEU A 116 -22.28 -47.13 -16.18
C LEU A 116 -22.13 -47.67 -14.75
N THR A 117 -21.93 -46.81 -13.74
CA THR A 117 -21.57 -47.23 -12.36
C THR A 117 -22.59 -46.82 -11.28
N ARG A 118 -23.90 -46.98 -11.53
CA ARG A 118 -24.94 -46.89 -10.48
C ARG A 118 -25.97 -48.03 -10.53
N SER A 119 -26.00 -48.81 -9.46
CA SER A 119 -27.09 -49.74 -9.08
C SER A 119 -27.50 -49.47 -7.62
N PRO A 120 -28.79 -49.55 -7.24
CA PRO A 120 -29.26 -48.97 -5.97
C PRO A 120 -29.50 -49.97 -4.81
N GLY A 121 -29.29 -49.50 -3.58
CA GLY A 121 -30.10 -49.86 -2.39
C GLY A 121 -29.58 -50.96 -1.45
N ALA A 122 -29.43 -50.60 -0.15
CA ALA A 122 -29.54 -51.47 1.03
C ALA A 122 -29.70 -50.61 2.32
N GLU A 123 -30.24 -51.18 3.40
CA GLU A 123 -30.83 -50.47 4.55
C GLU A 123 -29.87 -50.21 5.75
N LEU A 124 -30.34 -49.45 6.75
CA LEU A 124 -29.73 -49.20 8.07
C LEU A 124 -29.86 -50.43 9.02
N PRO A 125 -29.11 -50.50 10.15
CA PRO A 125 -29.76 -50.17 11.44
C PRO A 125 -28.88 -49.60 12.59
N VAL A 126 -29.48 -48.65 13.32
CA VAL A 126 -29.55 -48.43 14.80
C VAL A 126 -28.49 -49.03 15.77
N ALA A 127 -27.93 -48.16 16.62
CA ALA A 127 -27.67 -48.37 18.07
C ALA A 127 -27.67 -46.98 18.78
N GLU A 128 -28.61 -46.62 19.65
CA GLU A 128 -28.80 -46.95 21.09
C GLU A 128 -27.81 -46.33 22.09
N ALA A 129 -28.34 -45.76 23.18
CA ALA A 129 -27.61 -45.09 24.27
C ALA A 129 -28.43 -45.14 25.59
N PRO A 130 -27.81 -45.03 26.78
CA PRO A 130 -28.56 -44.90 28.04
C PRO A 130 -28.11 -43.73 28.98
N THR A 131 -29.11 -42.92 29.39
CA THR A 131 -29.33 -42.31 30.75
C THR A 131 -28.19 -41.62 31.54
N GLY A 132 -28.41 -40.52 32.28
CA GLY A 132 -29.64 -39.73 32.57
C GLY A 132 -29.76 -39.32 34.05
N LEU A 133 -30.64 -38.34 34.36
CA LEU A 133 -30.99 -37.78 35.70
C LEU A 133 -29.90 -36.87 36.33
N SER A 134 -30.17 -35.75 37.02
CA SER A 134 -31.37 -35.02 37.51
C SER A 134 -31.03 -33.51 37.58
N ALA A 135 -31.89 -32.50 37.77
CA ALA A 135 -33.33 -32.23 37.65
C ALA A 135 -33.57 -30.77 38.15
N THR A 136 -34.71 -30.18 37.79
CA THR A 136 -35.35 -28.92 38.25
C THR A 136 -35.58 -28.81 39.78
N ALA A 137 -35.95 -27.69 40.44
CA ALA A 137 -36.14 -26.25 40.15
C ALA A 137 -36.19 -25.46 41.51
N VAL A 138 -36.42 -24.13 41.58
CA VAL A 138 -37.72 -23.45 41.91
C VAL A 138 -37.46 -21.94 42.18
N SER A 139 -38.50 -21.09 42.17
CA SER A 139 -38.46 -19.60 42.29
C SER A 139 -39.03 -19.05 43.62
N GLU A 140 -39.43 -17.75 43.65
CA GLU A 140 -40.16 -17.00 44.72
C GLU A 140 -39.32 -16.57 45.95
N THR A 141 -39.04 -15.28 46.28
CA THR A 141 -39.78 -13.99 46.46
C THR A 141 -40.33 -13.72 47.87
N GLY A 142 -39.88 -12.65 48.55
CA GLY A 142 -40.50 -12.15 49.80
C GLY A 142 -39.67 -11.17 50.66
N LEU A 143 -40.11 -9.91 50.75
CA LEU A 143 -39.68 -8.78 51.61
C LEU A 143 -40.09 -8.96 53.11
N PRO A 144 -39.76 -8.09 54.13
CA PRO A 144 -39.59 -6.62 54.05
C PRO A 144 -38.64 -5.87 55.06
N THR A 145 -38.66 -4.52 54.95
CA THR A 145 -38.29 -3.42 55.92
C THR A 145 -36.86 -3.32 56.48
N GLU A 146 -36.29 -2.17 56.92
CA GLU A 146 -36.67 -0.74 57.17
C GLU A 146 -35.31 0.09 57.17
N ASP A 147 -35.14 1.43 57.13
CA ASP A 147 -35.95 2.68 57.05
C ASP A 147 -35.03 3.89 56.60
N ALA A 148 -35.55 5.14 56.61
CA ALA A 148 -34.86 6.42 56.90
C ALA A 148 -34.08 7.22 55.81
N SER A 149 -34.83 7.86 54.92
CA SER A 149 -34.88 9.32 54.62
C SER A 149 -33.63 10.23 54.46
N GLN A 150 -33.69 11.09 53.42
CA GLN A 150 -32.89 12.32 53.15
C GLN A 150 -33.56 13.58 53.83
N PRO A 151 -33.38 14.88 53.45
CA PRO A 151 -32.49 15.58 52.46
C PRO A 151 -31.94 16.98 52.93
N VAL A 152 -31.57 17.84 51.95
CA VAL A 152 -31.51 19.34 51.91
C VAL A 152 -30.13 20.01 51.83
N ALA A 153 -30.06 21.11 51.05
CA ALA A 153 -28.92 22.01 50.87
C ALA A 153 -29.35 23.49 50.83
N THR A 154 -28.42 24.41 51.16
CA THR A 154 -28.55 25.90 51.16
C THR A 154 -27.14 26.44 50.91
N GLN A 155 -26.77 27.15 49.82
CA GLN A 155 -27.18 28.47 49.28
C GLN A 155 -26.79 29.70 50.11
N GLU A 156 -25.97 30.58 49.52
CA GLU A 156 -25.95 32.03 49.78
C GLU A 156 -25.81 32.81 48.45
N GLN A 157 -26.33 34.04 48.46
CA GLN A 157 -26.39 35.05 47.38
C GLN A 157 -25.60 36.30 47.86
N SER A 158 -25.25 37.35 47.11
CA SER A 158 -25.16 37.68 45.67
C SER A 158 -24.57 39.10 45.58
N ASN A 159 -24.00 39.52 44.43
CA ASN A 159 -24.30 40.83 43.82
C ASN A 159 -23.60 41.04 42.47
N GLU A 160 -24.25 41.83 41.61
CA GLU A 160 -23.74 42.31 40.33
C GLU A 160 -23.20 43.75 40.44
N THR A 161 -22.37 44.16 39.48
CA THR A 161 -22.25 45.56 39.03
C THR A 161 -21.80 45.54 37.57
N GLU A 162 -22.48 46.33 36.73
CA GLU A 162 -22.35 46.34 35.27
C GLU A 162 -21.42 47.46 34.76
N LEU A 163 -21.21 47.49 33.43
CA LEU A 163 -20.69 48.57 32.57
C LEU A 163 -19.18 48.57 32.20
N GLN A 164 -18.97 48.29 30.91
CA GLN A 164 -17.81 48.64 30.05
C GLN A 164 -17.79 50.17 29.75
N PRO A 165 -16.74 50.80 29.12
CA PRO A 165 -15.86 50.24 28.07
C PRO A 165 -14.36 50.64 28.09
N GLY A 166 -13.57 50.07 27.17
CA GLY A 166 -12.21 50.51 26.87
C GLY A 166 -11.49 49.68 25.78
N THR A 167 -11.34 50.24 24.58
CA THR A 167 -10.71 49.57 23.42
C THR A 167 -9.18 49.61 23.46
N ALA A 168 -8.53 48.47 23.18
CA ALA A 168 -7.19 48.41 22.57
C ALA A 168 -7.13 47.15 21.66
N ALA A 169 -6.56 47.29 20.46
CA ALA A 169 -6.53 46.22 19.45
C ALA A 169 -5.15 45.57 19.32
N SER A 170 -5.09 44.36 18.75
CA SER A 170 -3.86 43.63 18.45
C SER A 170 -3.08 44.23 17.27
N THR A 171 -1.75 44.28 17.38
CA THR A 171 -0.83 44.27 16.21
C THR A 171 0.54 43.68 16.58
N GLU A 172 0.84 42.50 16.03
CA GLU A 172 2.19 42.05 15.57
C GLU A 172 3.34 41.83 16.59
N PRO A 173 4.47 41.13 16.25
CA PRO A 173 5.06 40.85 14.92
C PRO A 173 4.90 39.41 14.36
N PRO A 174 5.08 39.21 13.04
CA PRO A 174 4.73 37.95 12.34
C PRO A 174 5.94 37.05 12.00
N HIS A 175 6.79 36.69 12.97
CA HIS A 175 7.90 35.76 12.74
C HIS A 175 8.00 34.65 13.81
N HIS A 176 7.48 33.47 13.46
CA HIS A 176 7.73 32.24 14.21
C HIS A 176 9.18 31.79 13.98
N VAL A 177 10.06 32.02 14.95
CA VAL A 177 11.41 31.45 14.93
C VAL A 177 11.27 29.93 15.07
N PHE A 178 11.49 29.21 13.98
CA PHE A 178 11.41 27.75 13.95
C PHE A 178 12.66 27.16 14.60
N VAL A 179 12.69 27.15 15.94
CA VAL A 179 13.73 26.46 16.71
C VAL A 179 13.53 24.96 16.50
N PRO A 180 14.48 24.23 15.89
CA PRO A 180 14.37 22.78 15.79
C PRO A 180 14.45 22.20 17.20
N ILE A 181 13.36 21.58 17.66
CA ILE A 181 13.36 20.85 18.93
C ILE A 181 14.28 19.64 18.76
N VAL A 182 15.47 19.73 19.32
CA VAL A 182 16.33 18.56 19.53
C VAL A 182 15.66 17.74 20.62
N THR A 183 14.82 16.78 20.22
CA THR A 183 14.21 15.80 21.13
C THR A 183 15.32 14.94 21.71
N ILE A 184 15.75 15.28 22.93
CA ILE A 184 16.66 14.45 23.72
C ILE A 184 15.87 13.21 24.15
N GLN A 185 16.08 12.10 23.44
CA GLN A 185 15.35 10.85 23.65
C GLN A 185 15.68 10.24 25.02
N GLU A 186 14.71 10.31 25.95
CA GLU A 186 14.80 9.68 27.26
C GLU A 186 14.97 8.16 27.12
N GLY A 187 16.06 7.61 27.67
CA GLY A 187 16.33 6.16 27.70
C GLY A 187 17.50 5.68 26.83
N THR A 188 17.98 6.47 25.87
CA THR A 188 19.22 6.15 25.14
C THR A 188 20.47 6.43 25.99
N SER A 189 21.51 5.61 25.84
CA SER A 189 22.83 5.79 26.47
C SER A 189 23.91 5.25 25.53
N PRO A 190 25.22 5.51 25.76
CA PRO A 190 26.26 5.00 24.86
C PRO A 190 26.18 3.48 24.61
N THR A 191 25.71 2.69 25.59
CA THR A 191 25.56 1.24 25.48
C THR A 191 24.11 0.77 25.29
N THR A 192 23.14 1.68 25.04
CA THR A 192 21.74 1.34 24.78
C THR A 192 21.14 2.13 23.60
N ALA A 193 20.52 1.41 22.67
CA ALA A 193 19.69 1.95 21.61
C ALA A 193 18.21 1.78 21.97
N VAL A 194 17.30 2.50 21.31
CA VAL A 194 15.85 2.36 21.53
C VAL A 194 15.15 2.08 20.20
N LEU A 195 14.20 1.14 20.23
CA LEU A 195 13.35 0.77 19.11
C LEU A 195 12.18 1.76 18.98
N HIS A 196 12.03 2.38 17.81
CA HIS A 196 10.97 3.33 17.46
C HIS A 196 10.31 2.94 16.14
N ASP A 197 9.26 3.68 15.74
CA ASP A 197 8.55 3.52 14.46
C ASP A 197 8.11 2.06 14.18
N VAL A 198 7.74 1.34 15.24
CA VAL A 198 7.44 -0.10 15.20
C VAL A 198 6.10 -0.33 14.51
N VAL A 199 6.15 -0.93 13.33
CA VAL A 199 4.99 -1.36 12.54
C VAL A 199 5.00 -2.88 12.43
N GLY A 200 3.85 -3.52 12.67
CA GLY A 200 3.68 -4.97 12.52
C GLY A 200 4.42 -5.81 13.57
N LEU A 201 4.85 -7.01 13.17
CA LEU A 201 5.51 -7.98 14.03
C LEU A 201 7.04 -7.81 13.97
N VAL A 202 7.55 -7.09 14.98
CA VAL A 202 8.99 -6.94 15.25
C VAL A 202 9.37 -7.75 16.49
N GLN A 203 10.46 -8.48 16.42
CA GLN A 203 10.90 -9.38 17.50
C GLN A 203 12.39 -9.19 17.81
N ILE A 204 12.74 -9.35 19.07
CA ILE A 204 14.11 -9.26 19.58
C ILE A 204 14.52 -10.59 20.20
N GLN A 205 15.74 -11.03 19.89
CA GLN A 205 16.36 -12.22 20.43
C GLN A 205 16.88 -11.96 21.85
N GLN A 206 16.45 -12.78 22.79
CA GLN A 206 16.88 -12.75 24.18
C GLN A 206 18.17 -13.58 24.41
N PRO A 207 18.86 -13.42 25.56
CA PRO A 207 20.10 -14.16 25.85
C PRO A 207 19.98 -15.69 25.89
N ASP A 208 18.76 -16.23 25.99
CA ASP A 208 18.46 -17.66 25.88
C ASP A 208 18.21 -18.13 24.43
N ASN A 209 18.38 -17.24 23.45
CA ASN A 209 18.04 -17.37 22.02
C ASN A 209 16.54 -17.42 21.70
N SER A 210 15.64 -17.21 22.67
CA SER A 210 14.21 -17.06 22.40
C SER A 210 13.91 -15.73 21.68
N TRP A 211 12.78 -15.67 20.97
CA TRP A 211 12.35 -14.47 20.23
C TRP A 211 11.10 -13.88 20.86
N THR A 212 11.24 -12.71 21.49
CA THR A 212 10.15 -11.96 22.14
C THR A 212 9.66 -10.84 21.23
N ILE A 213 8.35 -10.57 21.22
CA ILE A 213 7.80 -9.39 20.52
C ILE A 213 8.30 -8.11 21.19
N ALA A 214 8.75 -7.15 20.38
CA ALA A 214 9.21 -5.83 20.82
C ALA A 214 8.23 -4.74 20.36
N GLN A 215 8.18 -3.64 21.10
CA GLN A 215 7.29 -2.50 20.85
C GLN A 215 8.11 -1.19 20.83
N ASN A 216 7.46 -0.09 20.43
CA ASN A 216 8.05 1.25 20.49
C ASN A 216 8.50 1.57 21.94
N GLY A 217 9.71 2.11 22.10
CA GLY A 217 10.36 2.33 23.39
C GLY A 217 11.18 1.14 23.92
N TYR A 218 11.27 0.01 23.20
CA TYR A 218 12.07 -1.13 23.69
C TYR A 218 13.58 -0.85 23.62
N THR A 219 14.27 -0.99 24.76
CA THR A 219 15.72 -0.76 24.88
C THR A 219 16.55 -1.96 24.42
N ILE A 220 17.46 -1.73 23.47
CA ILE A 220 18.32 -2.75 22.86
C ILE A 220 19.78 -2.58 23.29
N GLN A 221 20.48 -3.68 23.53
CA GLN A 221 21.89 -3.75 23.93
C GLN A 221 22.75 -4.55 22.94
N ALA A 222 24.06 -4.41 23.05
CA ALA A 222 25.01 -5.23 22.28
C ALA A 222 24.83 -6.72 22.58
N GLY A 223 24.97 -7.56 21.55
CA GLY A 223 24.70 -9.00 21.59
C GLY A 223 23.27 -9.38 21.24
N GLN A 224 22.31 -8.46 21.26
CA GLN A 224 20.93 -8.73 20.84
C GLN A 224 20.77 -8.65 19.31
N ARG A 225 19.75 -9.35 18.81
CA ARG A 225 19.36 -9.37 17.40
C ARG A 225 17.89 -8.94 17.25
N VAL A 226 17.60 -8.14 16.23
CA VAL A 226 16.26 -7.66 15.87
C VAL A 226 15.85 -8.31 14.57
N ARG A 227 14.57 -8.70 14.43
CA ARG A 227 13.98 -9.13 13.15
C ARG A 227 12.61 -8.50 12.91
N THR A 228 12.32 -8.23 11.64
CA THR A 228 11.02 -7.77 11.13
C THR A 228 10.38 -8.85 10.27
N SER A 229 9.04 -8.89 10.26
CA SER A 229 8.25 -9.80 9.41
C SER A 229 7.90 -9.16 8.05
N SER A 230 7.10 -9.83 7.22
CA SER A 230 6.79 -9.42 5.84
C SER A 230 6.03 -8.10 5.70
N MET A 231 5.22 -7.74 6.69
CA MET A 231 4.50 -6.45 6.77
C MET A 231 4.94 -5.72 8.04
N SER A 232 6.24 -5.45 8.18
CA SER A 232 6.78 -4.92 9.44
C SER A 232 8.03 -4.08 9.25
N ALA A 233 8.20 -3.05 10.08
CA ALA A 233 9.33 -2.14 10.05
C ALA A 233 9.65 -1.61 11.46
N ALA A 234 10.87 -1.13 11.67
CA ALA A 234 11.24 -0.40 12.89
C ALA A 234 12.49 0.47 12.68
N SER A 235 12.57 1.58 13.40
CA SER A 235 13.79 2.39 13.57
C SER A 235 14.55 1.96 14.83
N ILE A 236 15.86 1.77 14.72
CA ILE A 236 16.77 1.67 15.87
C ILE A 236 17.48 3.02 16.01
N VAL A 237 17.20 3.74 17.10
CA VAL A 237 17.80 5.05 17.38
C VAL A 237 18.96 4.88 18.36
N PHE A 238 20.13 5.38 17.98
CA PHE A 238 21.36 5.32 18.78
C PHE A 238 21.57 6.64 19.55
N HIS A 239 22.18 6.55 20.74
CA HIS A 239 22.46 7.70 21.61
C HIS A 239 23.36 8.80 20.98
N ASP A 240 24.11 8.50 19.91
CA ASP A 240 24.87 9.52 19.18
C ASP A 240 24.02 10.33 18.18
N GLY A 241 22.72 10.01 18.05
CA GLY A 241 21.79 10.61 17.10
C GLY A 241 21.75 9.92 15.73
N SER A 242 22.47 8.82 15.53
CA SER A 242 22.35 7.99 14.32
C SER A 242 21.09 7.12 14.38
N VAL A 243 20.57 6.71 13.22
CA VAL A 243 19.38 5.83 13.10
C VAL A 243 19.65 4.72 12.08
N ALA A 244 19.18 3.50 12.37
CA ALA A 244 19.09 2.40 11.42
C ALA A 244 17.62 1.95 11.28
N ARG A 245 17.00 2.19 10.13
CA ARG A 245 15.64 1.73 9.81
C ARG A 245 15.70 0.34 9.19
N LEU A 246 14.88 -0.58 9.67
CA LEU A 246 14.73 -1.93 9.14
C LEU A 246 13.41 -2.01 8.36
N LYS A 247 13.48 -2.44 7.09
CA LYS A 247 12.28 -2.76 6.30
C LYS A 247 11.79 -4.18 6.58
N ALA A 248 10.78 -4.65 5.86
CA ALA A 248 10.23 -6.00 5.97
C ALA A 248 11.30 -7.11 5.81
N ASN A 249 11.04 -8.26 6.43
CA ASN A 249 11.86 -9.50 6.35
C ASN A 249 13.35 -9.35 6.75
N THR A 250 13.70 -8.28 7.47
CA THR A 250 15.09 -7.90 7.79
C THR A 250 15.53 -8.48 9.12
N GLU A 251 16.82 -8.81 9.24
CA GLU A 251 17.39 -9.37 10.47
C GLU A 251 18.80 -8.79 10.73
N LEU A 252 18.97 -8.12 11.87
CA LEU A 252 20.15 -7.32 12.22
C LEU A 252 20.60 -7.63 13.66
N SER A 253 21.89 -7.95 13.87
CA SER A 253 22.51 -8.00 15.20
C SER A 253 23.27 -6.73 15.52
N ILE A 254 23.21 -6.30 16.78
CA ILE A 254 24.04 -5.21 17.32
C ILE A 254 25.27 -5.85 17.97
N ASP A 255 26.35 -6.03 17.19
CA ASP A 255 27.55 -6.73 17.66
C ASP A 255 28.36 -5.90 18.66
N THR A 256 28.36 -4.57 18.54
CA THR A 256 29.00 -3.64 19.48
C THR A 256 28.26 -2.31 19.48
N LEU A 257 28.00 -1.79 20.68
CA LEU A 257 27.28 -0.53 20.89
C LEU A 257 27.99 0.34 21.92
N ASP A 258 28.64 1.39 21.41
CA ASP A 258 29.28 2.46 22.17
C ASP A 258 29.05 3.80 21.45
N ALA A 259 27.79 4.23 21.38
CA ALA A 259 27.31 5.42 20.68
C ALA A 259 27.60 6.71 21.46
N LYS A 260 28.88 7.05 21.66
CA LYS A 260 29.30 8.28 22.36
C LYS A 260 29.03 9.55 21.53
N LEU A 261 28.47 10.56 22.19
CA LEU A 261 28.36 11.93 21.67
C LEU A 261 29.75 12.57 21.48
N PRO A 262 29.92 13.57 20.58
CA PRO A 262 31.22 14.14 20.23
C PRO A 262 32.07 14.65 21.41
N ARG A 263 31.42 15.15 22.47
CA ARG A 263 32.07 15.68 23.68
C ARG A 263 32.51 14.59 24.68
N ALA A 264 32.08 13.34 24.48
CA ALA A 264 32.32 12.22 25.40
C ALA A 264 33.37 11.21 24.88
N GLY A 265 33.70 11.25 23.58
CA GLY A 265 34.75 10.41 22.98
C GLY A 265 34.40 9.94 21.56
N PHE A 266 35.15 8.92 21.13
CA PHE A 266 34.92 8.20 19.88
C PHE A 266 33.70 7.26 20.01
N ARG A 267 32.91 7.09 18.94
CA ARG A 267 31.85 6.07 18.90
C ARG A 267 32.38 4.74 18.34
N THR A 268 31.84 3.63 18.80
CA THR A 268 31.96 2.33 18.12
C THR A 268 30.59 1.69 18.00
N VAL A 269 30.03 1.68 16.80
CA VAL A 269 28.80 0.95 16.47
C VAL A 269 29.15 -0.07 15.40
N ILE A 270 28.94 -1.35 15.70
CA ILE A 270 29.17 -2.46 14.77
C ILE A 270 27.91 -3.30 14.73
N LEU A 271 27.38 -3.49 13.52
CA LEU A 271 26.15 -4.20 13.23
C LEU A 271 26.45 -5.32 12.22
N THR A 272 25.77 -6.46 12.30
CA THR A 272 25.75 -7.46 11.23
C THR A 272 24.33 -7.67 10.72
N GLN A 273 24.10 -7.41 9.44
CA GLN A 273 22.84 -7.68 8.74
C GLN A 273 22.90 -9.05 8.10
N TRP A 274 21.89 -9.87 8.36
CA TRP A 274 21.85 -11.29 7.99
C TRP A 274 21.01 -11.55 6.75
N LYS A 275 19.98 -10.73 6.52
CA LYS A 275 19.07 -10.74 5.35
C LYS A 275 18.23 -9.47 5.33
N GLY A 276 17.57 -9.21 4.21
CA GLY A 276 16.60 -8.12 4.05
C GLY A 276 17.28 -6.77 3.82
N GLU A 277 16.62 -5.69 4.22
CA GLU A 277 16.98 -4.32 3.83
C GLU A 277 16.96 -3.34 4.99
N SER A 278 18.00 -2.50 5.08
CA SER A 278 18.10 -1.42 6.04
C SER A 278 18.48 -0.09 5.37
N GLU A 279 18.14 1.01 6.05
CA GLU A 279 18.59 2.36 5.75
C GLU A 279 19.29 2.94 6.99
N HIS A 280 20.51 3.45 6.82
CA HIS A 280 21.36 3.96 7.87
C HIS A 280 21.59 5.47 7.69
N GLN A 281 21.05 6.26 8.61
CA GLN A 281 21.28 7.69 8.74
C GLN A 281 22.31 7.91 9.85
N VAL A 282 23.58 7.97 9.48
CA VAL A 282 24.73 8.02 10.40
C VAL A 282 25.17 9.45 10.61
N GLN A 283 25.29 9.89 11.87
CA GLN A 283 25.76 11.24 12.18
C GLN A 283 27.21 11.47 11.74
N PHE A 284 27.53 12.68 11.24
CA PHE A 284 28.87 12.99 10.75
C PHE A 284 29.90 13.13 11.88
N ARG A 285 31.09 12.57 11.64
CA ARG A 285 32.22 12.55 12.59
C ARG A 285 33.54 12.64 11.83
N ASN A 286 34.36 13.63 12.17
CA ASN A 286 35.67 13.87 11.56
C ASN A 286 36.84 13.40 12.45
N ASP A 287 36.59 12.50 13.40
CA ASP A 287 37.61 11.96 14.30
C ASP A 287 38.00 10.53 13.90
N ALA A 288 39.32 10.27 13.87
CA ALA A 288 39.89 9.03 13.34
C ALA A 288 39.59 7.77 14.18
N GLY A 289 39.13 7.94 15.43
CA GLY A 289 38.76 6.83 16.32
C GLY A 289 37.32 6.37 16.17
N SER A 290 36.42 7.18 15.61
CA SER A 290 35.00 6.82 15.48
C SER A 290 34.74 5.84 14.35
N ARG A 291 33.94 4.81 14.63
CA ARG A 291 33.58 3.76 13.68
C ARG A 291 32.09 3.45 13.74
N TYR A 292 31.45 3.50 12.57
CA TYR A 292 30.13 2.92 12.32
C TYR A 292 30.33 1.88 11.21
N GLU A 293 29.98 0.62 11.49
CA GLU A 293 30.20 -0.51 10.57
C GLU A 293 28.92 -1.33 10.40
N VAL A 294 28.57 -1.64 9.16
CA VAL A 294 27.50 -2.57 8.81
C VAL A 294 28.08 -3.73 8.00
N LYS A 295 28.29 -4.85 8.70
CA LYS A 295 28.70 -6.12 8.10
C LYS A 295 27.52 -6.81 7.45
N THR A 296 27.84 -7.59 6.44
CA THR A 296 26.94 -8.51 5.74
C THR A 296 27.67 -9.86 5.59
N PRO A 297 27.03 -10.92 5.04
CA PRO A 297 27.70 -12.22 4.90
C PRO A 297 28.89 -12.23 3.92
N THR A 298 29.06 -11.19 3.09
CA THR A 298 30.11 -11.11 2.05
C THR A 298 31.07 -9.93 2.23
N ALA A 299 30.66 -8.86 2.92
CA ALA A 299 31.42 -7.62 3.03
C ALA A 299 31.14 -6.83 4.33
N SER A 300 31.80 -5.68 4.47
CA SER A 300 31.57 -4.73 5.55
C SER A 300 31.63 -3.30 5.04
N GLY A 301 30.58 -2.51 5.28
CA GLY A 301 30.52 -1.09 4.93
C GLY A 301 30.87 -0.22 6.14
N ILE A 302 31.92 0.59 6.02
CA ILE A 302 32.36 1.53 7.06
C ILE A 302 31.90 2.95 6.71
N ALA A 303 31.16 3.58 7.61
CA ALA A 303 30.40 4.80 7.36
C ALA A 303 30.90 6.01 8.17
N ARG A 304 31.00 7.18 7.53
CA ARG A 304 31.44 8.45 8.14
C ARG A 304 30.53 9.62 7.78
N GLY A 305 29.34 9.67 8.39
CA GLY A 305 28.37 10.75 8.19
C GLY A 305 27.64 10.61 6.86
N THR A 306 26.73 9.65 6.81
CA THR A 306 26.21 9.11 5.56
C THR A 306 24.74 8.78 5.68
N LEU A 307 24.02 8.98 4.58
CA LEU A 307 22.77 8.29 4.32
C LEU A 307 23.06 7.17 3.32
N PHE A 308 22.88 5.92 3.72
CA PHE A 308 23.13 4.76 2.87
C PHE A 308 22.19 3.61 3.21
N GLN A 309 22.04 2.69 2.27
CA GLN A 309 21.12 1.57 2.30
C GLN A 309 21.91 0.27 2.11
N VAL A 310 21.56 -0.76 2.88
CA VAL A 310 22.19 -2.09 2.80
C VAL A 310 21.12 -3.13 2.50
N ILE A 311 21.27 -3.84 1.39
CA ILE A 311 20.39 -4.92 0.96
C ILE A 311 21.19 -6.23 1.00
N VAL A 312 20.65 -7.26 1.64
CA VAL A 312 21.19 -8.63 1.63
C VAL A 312 20.14 -9.55 1.02
N LEU A 313 20.41 -10.01 -0.20
CA LEU A 313 19.53 -10.83 -1.02
C LEU A 313 19.55 -12.32 -0.59
N PRO A 314 18.57 -13.14 -1.02
CA PRO A 314 18.47 -14.56 -0.62
C PRO A 314 19.64 -15.44 -1.08
N ASP A 315 20.36 -15.04 -2.13
CA ASP A 315 21.61 -15.65 -2.60
C ASP A 315 22.83 -15.26 -1.75
N MET A 316 22.63 -14.45 -0.69
CA MET A 316 23.63 -13.81 0.17
C MET A 316 24.43 -12.68 -0.51
N THR A 317 24.10 -12.28 -1.73
CA THR A 317 24.69 -11.09 -2.37
C THR A 317 24.29 -9.84 -1.58
N SER A 318 25.28 -8.98 -1.32
CA SER A 318 25.14 -7.80 -0.47
C SER A 318 25.39 -6.54 -1.29
N ARG A 319 24.44 -5.60 -1.29
CA ARG A 319 24.49 -4.35 -2.07
C ARG A 319 24.51 -3.16 -1.11
N TYR A 320 25.50 -2.29 -1.26
CA TYR A 320 25.68 -1.05 -0.48
C TYR A 320 25.42 0.16 -1.38
N ILE A 321 24.27 0.82 -1.20
CA ILE A 321 23.85 2.00 -1.97
C ILE A 321 24.08 3.24 -1.10
N VAL A 322 24.77 4.27 -1.59
CA VAL A 322 25.08 5.50 -0.84
C VAL A 322 24.29 6.66 -1.42
N ASN A 323 23.36 7.21 -0.64
CA ASN A 323 22.55 8.37 -1.02
C ASN A 323 23.27 9.68 -0.71
N GLN A 324 23.99 9.75 0.42
CA GLN A 324 24.78 10.92 0.83
C GLN A 324 26.08 10.51 1.53
N GLY A 325 27.17 11.23 1.27
CA GLY A 325 28.47 11.01 1.87
C GLY A 325 29.30 9.91 1.18
N ARG A 326 29.96 9.05 1.96
CA ARG A 326 30.88 8.00 1.51
C ARG A 326 30.87 6.79 2.44
N VAL A 327 30.78 5.58 1.87
CA VAL A 327 30.97 4.31 2.58
C VAL A 327 32.17 3.58 1.98
N ASP A 328 33.09 3.14 2.84
CA ASP A 328 34.21 2.28 2.44
C ASP A 328 33.76 0.82 2.58
N VAL A 329 33.52 0.15 1.44
CA VAL A 329 33.03 -1.24 1.37
C VAL A 329 34.21 -2.20 1.26
N GLN A 330 34.45 -2.99 2.30
CA GLN A 330 35.53 -3.96 2.39
C GLN A 330 35.02 -5.38 2.16
N GLY A 331 35.61 -6.12 1.22
CA GLY A 331 35.31 -7.53 0.95
C GLY A 331 36.59 -8.29 0.62
N LYS A 332 36.79 -9.45 1.26
CA LYS A 332 38.06 -10.20 1.27
C LYS A 332 39.28 -9.29 1.55
N SER A 333 40.07 -8.98 0.51
CA SER A 333 41.33 -8.24 0.56
C SER A 333 41.24 -6.87 -0.12
N GLN A 334 40.07 -6.51 -0.69
CA GLN A 334 39.85 -5.26 -1.40
C GLN A 334 38.93 -4.33 -0.61
N VAL A 335 39.15 -3.02 -0.77
CA VAL A 335 38.25 -1.97 -0.29
C VAL A 335 37.83 -1.13 -1.50
N VAL A 336 36.53 -0.97 -1.69
CA VAL A 336 35.92 -0.10 -2.71
C VAL A 336 35.27 1.09 -2.01
N GLN A 337 35.58 2.29 -2.48
CA GLN A 337 35.03 3.52 -1.93
C GLN A 337 33.76 3.93 -2.71
N VAL A 338 32.60 3.82 -2.08
CA VAL A 338 31.30 4.19 -2.68
C VAL A 338 30.91 5.59 -2.21
N ILE A 339 30.54 6.49 -3.13
CA ILE A 339 30.10 7.85 -2.82
C ILE A 339 28.61 8.07 -3.14
N ALA A 340 28.06 9.22 -2.71
CA ALA A 340 26.70 9.64 -3.01
C ALA A 340 26.30 9.42 -4.49
N GLY A 341 25.16 8.77 -4.71
CA GLY A 341 24.65 8.39 -6.03
C GLY A 341 25.19 7.05 -6.55
N GLN A 342 25.99 6.30 -5.78
CA GLN A 342 26.59 5.04 -6.23
C GLN A 342 26.19 3.81 -5.40
N THR A 343 26.41 2.64 -6.00
CA THR A 343 26.26 1.31 -5.41
C THR A 343 27.55 0.51 -5.58
N SER A 344 27.85 -0.39 -4.65
CA SER A 344 28.76 -1.52 -4.86
C SER A 344 28.06 -2.82 -4.46
N VAL A 345 28.19 -3.83 -5.31
CA VAL A 345 27.65 -5.18 -5.11
C VAL A 345 28.80 -6.09 -4.67
N VAL A 346 28.53 -6.99 -3.71
CA VAL A 346 29.49 -8.00 -3.27
C VAL A 346 28.80 -9.36 -3.21
N ARG A 347 29.09 -10.20 -4.22
CA ARG A 347 28.57 -11.57 -4.33
C ARG A 347 29.29 -12.55 -3.38
N PRO A 348 28.68 -13.68 -3.01
CA PRO A 348 29.34 -14.72 -2.22
C PRO A 348 30.66 -15.16 -2.83
N GLN A 349 31.72 -15.17 -2.02
CA GLN A 349 33.08 -15.52 -2.46
C GLN A 349 33.63 -14.65 -3.62
N ALA A 350 33.08 -13.46 -3.87
CA ALA A 350 33.64 -12.44 -4.78
C ALA A 350 34.50 -11.41 -4.02
N GLU A 351 35.04 -10.43 -4.76
CA GLU A 351 35.54 -9.16 -4.21
C GLU A 351 34.51 -8.06 -4.54
N PRO A 352 34.49 -6.91 -3.84
CA PRO A 352 33.49 -5.86 -4.10
C PRO A 352 33.61 -5.30 -5.51
N GLU A 353 32.49 -5.21 -6.21
CA GLU A 353 32.43 -4.65 -7.55
C GLU A 353 32.73 -3.15 -7.55
N ALA A 354 33.34 -2.66 -8.63
CA ALA A 354 33.65 -1.25 -8.82
C ALA A 354 32.37 -0.41 -8.70
N PRO A 355 32.44 0.80 -8.11
CA PRO A 355 31.24 1.52 -7.70
C PRO A 355 30.53 2.11 -8.92
N ALA A 356 29.31 1.66 -9.16
CA ALA A 356 28.47 2.05 -10.28
C ALA A 356 27.48 3.14 -9.85
N PHE A 357 27.09 4.04 -10.75
CA PHE A 357 26.04 5.03 -10.46
C PHE A 357 24.67 4.36 -10.45
N VAL A 358 23.88 4.63 -9.41
CA VAL A 358 22.49 4.16 -9.27
C VAL A 358 21.56 5.05 -10.08
N ILE A 359 20.62 4.42 -10.77
CA ILE A 359 19.62 5.06 -11.62
C ILE A 359 18.25 4.52 -11.24
N THR A 360 17.29 5.42 -11.06
CA THR A 360 15.90 5.11 -10.73
C THR A 360 14.97 5.82 -11.70
N GLY A 361 13.90 5.16 -12.11
CA GLY A 361 12.87 5.74 -12.97
C GLY A 361 11.51 5.08 -12.76
N GLU A 362 10.46 5.74 -13.23
CA GLU A 362 9.09 5.22 -13.26
C GLU A 362 8.52 5.40 -14.66
N GLY A 363 7.72 4.43 -15.13
CA GLY A 363 6.99 4.56 -16.38
C GLY A 363 6.56 3.24 -17.00
N GLU A 364 6.02 3.34 -18.21
CA GLU A 364 5.44 2.25 -18.99
C GLU A 364 6.50 1.24 -19.47
N VAL A 365 6.21 -0.05 -19.29
CA VAL A 365 6.98 -1.16 -19.83
C VAL A 365 6.58 -1.40 -21.29
N THR A 366 7.51 -1.16 -22.22
CA THR A 366 7.29 -1.39 -23.67
C THR A 366 7.97 -2.65 -24.20
N GLN A 367 8.82 -3.29 -23.38
CA GLN A 367 9.45 -4.58 -23.67
C GLN A 367 9.80 -5.29 -22.35
N ILE A 368 9.67 -6.62 -22.33
CA ILE A 368 10.12 -7.51 -21.26
C ILE A 368 11.03 -8.62 -21.82
N GLY A 369 11.84 -9.24 -20.96
CA GLY A 369 12.73 -10.36 -21.30
C GLY A 369 14.08 -10.26 -20.59
N THR A 370 15.17 -10.55 -21.32
CA THR A 370 16.56 -10.26 -20.90
C THR A 370 16.94 -8.79 -21.04
N GLU A 371 16.15 -8.03 -21.80
CA GLU A 371 16.22 -6.58 -21.91
C GLU A 371 14.81 -6.03 -21.72
N TRP A 372 14.63 -5.17 -20.73
CA TRP A 372 13.39 -4.46 -20.45
C TRP A 372 13.49 -3.04 -20.97
N VAL A 373 12.40 -2.48 -21.49
CA VAL A 373 12.37 -1.07 -21.92
C VAL A 373 11.29 -0.33 -21.13
N VAL A 374 11.72 0.52 -20.21
CA VAL A 374 10.84 1.28 -19.29
C VAL A 374 10.95 2.77 -19.64
N ALA A 375 9.82 3.43 -19.92
CA ALA A 375 9.79 4.83 -20.37
C ALA A 375 10.70 5.13 -21.58
N GLY A 376 10.90 4.13 -22.47
CA GLY A 376 11.80 4.21 -23.62
C GLY A 376 13.29 3.95 -23.31
N GLN A 377 13.66 3.70 -22.05
CA GLN A 377 15.02 3.36 -21.65
C GLN A 377 15.21 1.85 -21.50
N THR A 378 16.16 1.28 -22.25
CA THR A 378 16.57 -0.13 -22.12
C THR A 378 17.38 -0.37 -20.84
N PHE A 379 17.05 -1.45 -20.14
CA PHE A 379 17.78 -2.04 -19.02
C PHE A 379 18.00 -3.54 -19.28
N GLN A 380 19.22 -4.03 -19.09
CA GLN A 380 19.50 -5.46 -19.04
C GLN A 380 18.93 -6.05 -17.74
N THR A 381 18.52 -7.32 -17.80
CA THR A 381 18.08 -8.10 -16.64
C THR A 381 18.83 -9.43 -16.57
N GLY A 382 18.82 -10.06 -15.39
CA GLY A 382 19.39 -11.39 -15.19
C GLY A 382 18.94 -12.02 -13.87
N GLU A 383 19.61 -13.11 -13.46
CA GLU A 383 19.30 -13.86 -12.23
C GLU A 383 19.40 -13.03 -10.93
N GLN A 384 19.98 -11.83 -11.01
CA GLN A 384 20.17 -10.89 -9.90
C GLN A 384 19.10 -9.78 -9.87
N THR A 385 18.29 -9.63 -10.91
CA THR A 385 17.22 -8.62 -11.00
C THR A 385 16.01 -9.09 -10.22
N VAL A 386 15.65 -8.36 -9.15
CA VAL A 386 14.43 -8.67 -8.39
C VAL A 386 13.22 -8.09 -9.12
N ILE A 387 12.27 -8.92 -9.54
CA ILE A 387 11.03 -8.48 -10.20
C ILE A 387 9.84 -8.76 -9.28
N VAL A 388 9.03 -7.73 -9.02
CA VAL A 388 7.92 -7.76 -8.05
C VAL A 388 6.59 -7.42 -8.74
N GLY A 389 5.56 -8.23 -8.49
CA GLY A 389 4.19 -8.04 -9.00
C GLY A 389 3.88 -8.68 -10.35
N ALA A 390 4.87 -9.30 -11.01
CA ALA A 390 4.77 -9.81 -12.38
C ALA A 390 4.20 -8.75 -13.36
N PRO A 391 4.95 -7.65 -13.60
CA PRO A 391 4.58 -6.66 -14.61
C PRO A 391 4.72 -7.22 -16.03
N GLN A 392 3.79 -6.81 -16.89
CA GLN A 392 3.69 -7.15 -18.31
C GLN A 392 3.93 -5.89 -19.18
N VAL A 393 3.93 -6.03 -20.50
CA VAL A 393 3.98 -4.87 -21.42
C VAL A 393 2.71 -4.03 -21.25
N GLY A 394 2.84 -2.70 -21.26
CA GLY A 394 1.81 -1.72 -20.92
C GLY A 394 1.77 -1.35 -19.42
N ASP A 395 2.27 -2.21 -18.53
CA ASP A 395 2.23 -1.91 -17.09
C ASP A 395 3.17 -0.75 -16.72
N ILE A 396 2.80 0.04 -15.71
CA ILE A 396 3.65 1.08 -15.13
C ILE A 396 4.51 0.44 -14.01
N VAL A 397 5.83 0.57 -14.11
CA VAL A 397 6.78 0.06 -13.12
C VAL A 397 7.69 1.15 -12.56
N PHE A 398 8.14 0.95 -11.33
CA PHE A 398 9.36 1.53 -10.80
C PHE A 398 10.53 0.61 -11.17
N VAL A 399 11.60 1.18 -11.71
CA VAL A 399 12.87 0.50 -11.96
C VAL A 399 13.99 1.18 -11.18
N SER A 400 14.81 0.37 -10.53
CA SER A 400 16.08 0.78 -9.93
C SER A 400 17.19 -0.14 -10.44
N GLY A 401 18.35 0.44 -10.74
CA GLY A 401 19.46 -0.25 -11.37
C GLY A 401 20.75 0.56 -11.31
N HIS A 402 21.76 0.14 -12.06
CA HIS A 402 23.05 0.81 -12.11
C HIS A 402 23.69 0.83 -13.51
N LEU A 403 24.56 1.81 -13.72
CA LEU A 403 25.36 1.97 -14.94
C LEU A 403 26.53 0.99 -14.99
N LEU A 404 26.58 0.13 -16.01
CA LEU A 404 27.67 -0.79 -16.30
C LEU A 404 28.87 -0.07 -16.99
N PRO A 405 30.09 -0.64 -16.94
CA PRO A 405 31.29 -0.01 -17.50
C PRO A 405 31.30 0.19 -19.02
N ASP A 406 30.39 -0.47 -19.76
CA ASP A 406 30.21 -0.35 -21.20
C ASP A 406 29.19 0.73 -21.61
N GLY A 407 28.48 1.31 -20.63
CA GLY A 407 27.41 2.30 -20.86
C GLY A 407 25.99 1.74 -20.77
N ALA A 408 25.81 0.42 -20.65
CA ALA A 408 24.48 -0.18 -20.47
C ALA A 408 23.94 0.01 -19.05
N TYR A 409 22.63 -0.09 -18.87
CA TYR A 409 21.98 -0.08 -17.56
C TYR A 409 21.59 -1.51 -17.17
N MET A 410 21.96 -1.94 -15.96
CA MET A 410 21.52 -3.20 -15.35
C MET A 410 20.39 -2.92 -14.36
N ALA A 411 19.23 -3.55 -14.52
CA ALA A 411 18.15 -3.46 -13.53
C ALA A 411 18.46 -4.33 -12.31
N ASP A 412 18.47 -3.71 -11.13
CA ASP A 412 18.64 -4.37 -9.84
C ASP A 412 17.29 -4.76 -9.22
N LEU A 413 16.25 -3.97 -9.46
CA LEU A 413 14.90 -4.10 -8.92
C LEU A 413 13.87 -3.51 -9.90
N ILE A 414 12.81 -4.24 -10.21
CA ILE A 414 11.63 -3.79 -10.97
C ILE A 414 10.38 -4.09 -10.13
N VAL A 415 9.51 -3.10 -9.93
CA VAL A 415 8.29 -3.21 -9.13
C VAL A 415 7.09 -2.68 -9.91
N LEU A 416 6.05 -3.50 -10.07
CA LEU A 416 4.75 -3.06 -10.59
C LEU A 416 4.16 -1.96 -9.70
N LEU A 417 3.83 -0.81 -10.29
CA LEU A 417 3.14 0.31 -9.63
C LEU A 417 1.65 0.35 -10.00
N ALA A 418 1.33 0.17 -11.28
CA ALA A 418 -0.03 0.08 -11.80
C ALA A 418 -0.06 -0.84 -13.01
N ARG A 419 -1.10 -1.66 -13.11
CA ARG A 419 -1.32 -2.57 -14.24
C ARG A 419 -2.01 -1.82 -15.39
N ALA A 420 -1.73 -2.22 -16.62
CA ALA A 420 -2.37 -1.66 -17.80
C ALA A 420 -3.86 -2.07 -17.87
N PRO A 421 -4.79 -1.20 -18.31
CA PRO A 421 -6.19 -1.59 -18.50
C PRO A 421 -6.41 -2.78 -19.43
N GLU A 422 -5.52 -2.99 -20.41
CA GLU A 422 -5.50 -4.16 -21.30
C GLU A 422 -4.96 -5.44 -20.65
N ASN A 423 -4.31 -5.34 -19.49
CA ASN A 423 -3.83 -6.46 -18.68
C ASN A 423 -4.78 -6.77 -17.51
N GLU A 424 -5.86 -6.00 -17.32
CA GLU A 424 -6.93 -6.24 -16.35
C GLU A 424 -8.21 -6.71 -17.04
N PHE A 425 -9.11 -7.34 -16.28
CA PHE A 425 -10.47 -7.60 -16.73
C PHE A 425 -11.48 -7.45 -15.60
N SER A 426 -12.70 -7.05 -15.97
CA SER A 426 -13.89 -7.16 -15.13
C SER A 426 -14.98 -7.88 -15.91
N LEU A 427 -15.48 -8.99 -15.36
CA LEU A 427 -16.44 -9.90 -15.98
C LEU A 427 -17.65 -10.06 -15.07
N THR A 428 -18.79 -9.49 -15.46
CA THR A 428 -20.07 -9.72 -14.80
C THR A 428 -20.79 -10.88 -15.49
N GLY A 429 -21.18 -11.90 -14.73
CA GLY A 429 -21.83 -13.09 -15.29
C GLY A 429 -22.38 -14.04 -14.24
N ARG A 430 -23.11 -15.08 -14.68
CA ARG A 430 -23.52 -16.19 -13.80
C ARG A 430 -22.44 -17.27 -13.77
N VAL A 431 -22.23 -17.86 -12.60
CA VAL A 431 -21.31 -18.98 -12.39
C VAL A 431 -21.93 -20.26 -12.97
N GLU A 432 -21.38 -20.77 -14.06
CA GLU A 432 -21.85 -22.00 -14.73
C GLU A 432 -21.15 -23.25 -14.17
N MET A 433 -19.91 -23.11 -13.70
CA MET A 433 -19.12 -24.19 -13.11
C MET A 433 -18.14 -23.64 -12.07
N MET A 434 -17.95 -24.38 -10.99
CA MET A 434 -16.93 -24.13 -9.96
C MET A 434 -15.96 -25.32 -9.92
N GLY A 435 -14.69 -25.05 -9.64
CA GLY A 435 -13.63 -26.05 -9.50
C GLY A 435 -12.46 -25.46 -8.71
N ASP A 436 -11.50 -26.30 -8.30
CA ASP A 436 -10.43 -25.89 -7.39
C ASP A 436 -9.43 -24.93 -8.05
N ASP A 437 -9.06 -25.19 -9.32
CA ASP A 437 -8.10 -24.37 -10.10
C ASP A 437 -8.77 -23.43 -11.12
N ALA A 438 -10.02 -23.70 -11.52
CA ALA A 438 -10.71 -22.96 -12.57
C ALA A 438 -12.25 -23.04 -12.47
N TRP A 439 -12.92 -21.93 -12.80
CA TRP A 439 -14.36 -21.76 -12.83
C TRP A 439 -14.82 -21.38 -14.25
N VAL A 440 -16.13 -21.48 -14.52
CA VAL A 440 -16.74 -20.94 -15.74
C VAL A 440 -17.78 -19.88 -15.38
N VAL A 441 -17.64 -18.68 -15.94
CA VAL A 441 -18.53 -17.53 -15.73
C VAL A 441 -18.89 -16.92 -17.08
N ALA A 442 -20.18 -16.85 -17.43
CA ALA A 442 -20.66 -16.38 -18.74
C ALA A 442 -19.89 -17.00 -19.94
N GLY A 443 -19.71 -18.32 -19.91
CA GLY A 443 -18.97 -19.11 -20.89
C GLY A 443 -17.45 -18.88 -20.94
N GLN A 444 -16.88 -17.99 -20.13
CA GLN A 444 -15.43 -17.80 -20.03
C GLN A 444 -14.83 -18.67 -18.93
N ILE A 445 -13.67 -19.27 -19.21
CA ILE A 445 -12.88 -19.97 -18.19
C ILE A 445 -12.08 -18.92 -17.42
N VAL A 446 -12.19 -18.96 -16.09
CA VAL A 446 -11.42 -18.10 -15.18
C VAL A 446 -10.63 -18.99 -14.22
N LEU A 447 -9.32 -18.79 -14.18
CA LEU A 447 -8.41 -19.43 -13.24
C LEU A 447 -8.59 -18.84 -11.84
N VAL A 448 -8.47 -19.72 -10.84
CA VAL A 448 -8.62 -19.41 -9.42
C VAL A 448 -7.42 -19.97 -8.67
N THR A 449 -6.93 -19.26 -7.65
CA THR A 449 -5.84 -19.73 -6.79
C THR A 449 -6.19 -19.55 -5.31
N ALA A 450 -5.32 -20.03 -4.42
CA ALA A 450 -5.43 -19.80 -2.98
C ALA A 450 -5.33 -18.31 -2.57
N ASP A 451 -4.94 -17.42 -3.48
CA ASP A 451 -4.87 -15.97 -3.27
C ASP A 451 -6.11 -15.22 -3.81
N THR A 452 -6.97 -15.89 -4.60
CA THR A 452 -8.23 -15.29 -5.11
C THR A 452 -9.21 -15.05 -3.96
N LEU A 453 -9.69 -13.82 -3.83
CA LEU A 453 -10.69 -13.46 -2.81
C LEU A 453 -12.10 -13.84 -3.31
N ILE A 454 -12.77 -14.77 -2.64
CA ILE A 454 -14.09 -15.29 -3.05
C ILE A 454 -15.11 -15.06 -1.94
N ASP A 455 -16.25 -14.46 -2.28
CA ASP A 455 -17.37 -14.31 -1.34
C ASP A 455 -17.96 -15.67 -0.94
N THR A 456 -18.20 -15.86 0.35
CA THR A 456 -18.50 -17.18 0.94
C THR A 456 -19.89 -17.73 0.64
N ASP A 457 -20.78 -16.93 0.04
CA ASP A 457 -22.12 -17.33 -0.39
C ASP A 457 -22.24 -17.53 -1.92
N VAL A 458 -21.13 -17.44 -2.65
CA VAL A 458 -21.09 -17.72 -4.10
C VAL A 458 -21.26 -19.21 -4.37
N VAL A 459 -22.29 -19.55 -5.13
CA VAL A 459 -22.60 -20.90 -5.62
C VAL A 459 -22.87 -20.89 -7.12
N VAL A 460 -22.91 -22.05 -7.77
CA VAL A 460 -23.36 -22.19 -9.17
C VAL A 460 -24.73 -21.52 -9.36
N ASP A 461 -24.92 -20.86 -10.51
CA ASP A 461 -26.00 -19.93 -10.88
C ASP A 461 -26.01 -18.57 -10.14
N SER A 462 -25.08 -18.30 -9.22
CA SER A 462 -24.92 -16.95 -8.66
C SER A 462 -24.47 -15.95 -9.73
N LEU A 463 -25.10 -14.76 -9.74
CA LEU A 463 -24.57 -13.60 -10.44
C LEU A 463 -23.35 -13.06 -9.67
N VAL A 464 -22.22 -12.90 -10.36
CA VAL A 464 -20.96 -12.42 -9.79
C VAL A 464 -20.35 -11.32 -10.65
N VAL A 465 -19.53 -10.47 -10.02
CA VAL A 465 -18.47 -9.70 -10.68
C VAL A 465 -17.15 -10.39 -10.36
N VAL A 466 -16.45 -10.80 -11.41
CA VAL A 466 -15.07 -11.25 -11.31
C VAL A 466 -14.16 -10.10 -11.76
N ASN A 467 -13.22 -9.70 -10.91
CA ASN A 467 -12.13 -8.81 -11.31
C ASN A 467 -10.79 -9.55 -11.20
N GLY A 468 -9.87 -9.24 -12.09
CA GLY A 468 -8.53 -9.80 -12.04
C GLY A 468 -7.69 -9.39 -13.24
N ARG A 469 -6.70 -10.21 -13.56
CA ARG A 469 -5.68 -9.93 -14.58
C ARG A 469 -5.69 -10.94 -15.72
N ILE A 470 -5.36 -10.45 -16.90
CA ILE A 470 -5.08 -11.25 -18.08
C ILE A 470 -3.60 -11.65 -18.04
N LEU A 471 -3.31 -12.93 -18.29
CA LEU A 471 -1.95 -13.47 -18.34
C LEU A 471 -1.38 -13.41 -19.77
N GLU A 472 -0.07 -13.61 -19.92
CA GLU A 472 0.66 -13.53 -21.20
C GLU A 472 0.13 -14.51 -22.28
N ASP A 473 -0.49 -15.62 -21.88
CA ASP A 473 -1.14 -16.60 -22.76
C ASP A 473 -2.60 -16.24 -23.12
N GLY A 474 -3.14 -15.15 -22.57
CA GLY A 474 -4.53 -14.74 -22.67
C GLY A 474 -5.48 -15.35 -21.63
N SER A 475 -4.97 -16.16 -20.69
CA SER A 475 -5.80 -16.75 -19.63
C SER A 475 -6.25 -15.68 -18.62
N LEU A 476 -7.51 -15.78 -18.17
CA LEU A 476 -8.07 -14.89 -17.15
C LEU A 476 -7.79 -15.46 -15.75
N LEU A 477 -7.14 -14.70 -14.87
CA LEU A 477 -6.90 -15.08 -13.46
C LEU A 477 -7.64 -14.13 -12.52
N ALA A 478 -8.59 -14.67 -11.75
CA ALA A 478 -9.35 -13.91 -10.77
C ALA A 478 -8.51 -13.46 -9.57
N GLU A 479 -8.64 -12.19 -9.21
CA GLU A 479 -8.14 -11.63 -7.95
C GLU A 479 -9.29 -11.44 -6.96
N SER A 480 -10.51 -11.14 -7.44
CA SER A 480 -11.75 -11.15 -6.66
C SER A 480 -12.92 -11.77 -7.42
N ILE A 481 -13.73 -12.58 -6.73
CA ILE A 481 -15.04 -13.07 -7.18
C ILE A 481 -16.07 -12.62 -6.15
N THR A 482 -16.75 -11.51 -6.45
CA THR A 482 -17.74 -10.88 -5.58
C THR A 482 -19.15 -11.21 -6.05
N ARG A 483 -20.04 -11.59 -5.13
CA ARG A 483 -21.44 -11.86 -5.44
C ARG A 483 -22.19 -10.56 -5.67
N LEU A 484 -22.95 -10.48 -6.77
CA LEU A 484 -23.97 -9.44 -6.90
C LEU A 484 -25.30 -9.94 -6.33
N PRO A 485 -26.04 -9.10 -5.57
CA PRO A 485 -27.45 -9.36 -5.37
C PRO A 485 -28.14 -9.34 -6.74
N ASP A 486 -28.96 -10.35 -7.00
CA ASP A 486 -29.72 -10.47 -8.24
C ASP A 486 -30.70 -9.27 -8.31
N GLN A 487 -30.56 -8.39 -9.31
CA GLN A 487 -31.27 -7.09 -9.36
C GLN A 487 -32.79 -7.20 -9.65
N SER A 488 -33.37 -8.35 -9.35
CA SER A 488 -34.80 -8.67 -9.45
C SER A 488 -35.61 -8.24 -8.20
N ALA A 489 -34.93 -7.72 -7.18
CA ALA A 489 -35.54 -7.12 -5.99
C ALA A 489 -35.51 -5.58 -6.11
N HIS A 490 -36.69 -4.94 -6.06
CA HIS A 490 -36.81 -3.48 -6.03
C HIS A 490 -37.42 -3.03 -4.70
N SER A 491 -36.71 -2.22 -3.92
CA SER A 491 -37.22 -1.70 -2.66
C SER A 491 -38.34 -0.68 -2.86
N PHE A 492 -39.32 -0.68 -1.95
CA PHE A 492 -40.44 0.26 -1.96
C PHE A 492 -40.73 0.79 -0.54
N LYS A 493 -41.22 2.04 -0.46
CA LYS A 493 -41.78 2.63 0.77
C LYS A 493 -43.00 3.50 0.44
N PHE A 494 -44.18 3.12 0.95
CA PHE A 494 -45.38 3.93 0.76
C PHE A 494 -46.26 4.02 2.00
N VAL A 495 -47.03 5.11 2.10
CA VAL A 495 -48.12 5.27 3.07
C VAL A 495 -49.43 4.89 2.41
N GLY A 496 -50.24 4.05 3.05
CA GLY A 496 -51.54 3.63 2.54
C GLY A 496 -52.55 3.31 3.65
N ILE A 497 -53.82 3.11 3.25
CA ILE A 497 -54.88 2.72 4.17
C ILE A 497 -55.04 1.20 4.11
N VAL A 498 -55.09 0.52 5.25
CA VAL A 498 -55.32 -0.92 5.30
C VAL A 498 -56.78 -1.23 4.93
N GLU A 499 -56.98 -1.92 3.81
CA GLU A 499 -58.29 -2.33 3.28
C GLU A 499 -58.61 -3.79 3.62
N ASN A 500 -57.58 -4.63 3.80
CA ASN A 500 -57.73 -6.05 4.13
C ASN A 500 -56.52 -6.59 4.91
N ILE A 501 -56.76 -7.50 5.86
CA ILE A 501 -55.75 -8.15 6.72
C ILE A 501 -56.00 -9.66 6.66
N ASN A 502 -54.99 -10.45 6.29
CA ASN A 502 -54.96 -11.92 6.43
C ASN A 502 -53.55 -12.36 6.84
N ASP A 503 -53.40 -13.63 7.24
CA ASP A 503 -52.15 -14.21 7.74
C ASP A 503 -50.97 -14.15 6.75
N THR A 504 -51.24 -14.10 5.44
CA THR A 504 -50.21 -14.14 4.37
C THR A 504 -50.34 -13.05 3.30
N LEU A 505 -51.48 -12.35 3.23
CA LEU A 505 -51.78 -11.34 2.23
C LEU A 505 -52.57 -10.19 2.85
N TRP A 506 -52.04 -8.98 2.78
CA TRP A 506 -52.75 -7.74 3.13
C TRP A 506 -53.14 -6.99 1.87
N THR A 507 -54.14 -6.11 1.96
CA THR A 507 -54.47 -5.15 0.90
C THR A 507 -54.40 -3.76 1.48
N ILE A 508 -53.57 -2.89 0.90
CA ILE A 508 -53.28 -1.56 1.41
C ILE A 508 -53.34 -0.59 0.23
N SER A 509 -54.32 0.33 0.25
CA SER A 509 -54.66 1.23 -0.87
C SER A 509 -54.79 0.51 -2.23
N GLY A 510 -55.44 -0.67 -2.27
CA GLY A 510 -55.59 -1.51 -3.45
C GLY A 510 -54.35 -2.33 -3.88
N ILE A 511 -53.19 -2.17 -3.22
CA ILE A 511 -51.99 -2.97 -3.48
C ILE A 511 -52.04 -4.24 -2.61
N THR A 512 -51.84 -5.41 -3.22
CA THR A 512 -51.71 -6.69 -2.52
C THR A 512 -50.28 -6.88 -2.04
N ILE A 513 -50.10 -7.00 -0.73
CA ILE A 513 -48.80 -7.14 -0.06
C ILE A 513 -48.69 -8.52 0.57
N ALA A 514 -47.63 -9.26 0.23
CA ALA A 514 -47.31 -10.55 0.83
C ALA A 514 -46.64 -10.38 2.19
N ILE A 515 -47.10 -11.17 3.16
CA ILE A 515 -46.59 -11.24 4.52
C ILE A 515 -45.86 -12.57 4.70
N THR A 516 -44.65 -12.50 5.25
CA THR A 516 -43.84 -13.68 5.60
C THR A 516 -43.59 -13.73 7.11
N ASP A 517 -43.07 -14.85 7.59
CA ASP A 517 -42.63 -15.04 8.99
C ASP A 517 -41.52 -14.07 9.42
N THR A 518 -40.85 -13.44 8.46
CA THR A 518 -39.88 -12.36 8.64
C THR A 518 -40.47 -10.94 8.69
N THR A 519 -41.73 -10.72 8.31
CA THR A 519 -42.34 -9.38 8.24
C THR A 519 -42.60 -8.81 9.64
N GLN A 520 -42.06 -7.63 9.93
CA GLN A 520 -42.26 -6.95 11.22
C GLN A 520 -43.54 -6.10 11.17
N ILE A 521 -44.59 -6.53 11.89
CA ILE A 521 -45.89 -5.84 11.94
C ILE A 521 -46.12 -5.26 13.34
N GLU A 522 -46.47 -3.97 13.42
CA GLU A 522 -46.89 -3.33 14.66
C GLU A 522 -48.21 -3.96 15.19
N PRO A 523 -48.31 -4.29 16.49
CA PRO A 523 -49.53 -4.85 17.06
C PRO A 523 -50.72 -3.89 16.96
N ASP A 524 -51.93 -4.46 16.98
CA ASP A 524 -53.22 -3.75 17.00
C ASP A 524 -53.49 -2.81 15.81
N ILE A 525 -52.82 -2.98 14.66
CA ILE A 525 -53.23 -2.36 13.38
C ILE A 525 -54.59 -2.93 12.94
N LEU A 526 -55.51 -2.07 12.51
CA LEU A 526 -56.86 -2.44 12.06
C LEU A 526 -57.15 -2.02 10.61
N VAL A 527 -58.14 -2.67 9.99
CA VAL A 527 -58.69 -2.23 8.69
C VAL A 527 -59.28 -0.83 8.85
N GLY A 528 -58.79 0.11 8.04
CA GLY A 528 -59.07 1.55 8.12
C GLY A 528 -57.91 2.39 8.69
N ASP A 529 -56.90 1.79 9.32
CA ASP A 529 -55.71 2.50 9.77
C ASP A 529 -54.83 2.94 8.59
N ALA A 530 -54.13 4.06 8.77
CA ALA A 530 -53.06 4.48 7.88
C ALA A 530 -51.74 3.85 8.33
N VAL A 531 -51.01 3.23 7.42
CA VAL A 531 -49.74 2.53 7.68
C VAL A 531 -48.66 2.92 6.69
N VAL A 532 -47.42 2.92 7.16
CA VAL A 532 -46.21 2.87 6.34
C VAL A 532 -45.93 1.40 6.04
N VAL A 533 -45.64 1.09 4.78
CA VAL A 533 -45.22 -0.24 4.32
C VAL A 533 -43.85 -0.10 3.67
N GLU A 534 -42.88 -0.87 4.16
CA GLU A 534 -41.54 -0.98 3.59
C GLU A 534 -41.29 -2.43 3.16
N GLY A 535 -40.71 -2.64 1.99
CA GLY A 535 -40.58 -3.97 1.42
C GLY A 535 -39.78 -4.03 0.12
N GLU A 536 -39.82 -5.19 -0.52
CA GLU A 536 -39.21 -5.43 -1.83
C GLU A 536 -40.21 -6.07 -2.80
N ILE A 537 -40.13 -5.67 -4.07
CA ILE A 537 -40.84 -6.31 -5.19
C ILE A 537 -39.91 -7.33 -5.81
N ILE A 538 -40.27 -8.61 -5.73
CA ILE A 538 -39.50 -9.74 -6.25
C ILE A 538 -40.38 -10.46 -7.28
N ALA A 539 -39.99 -10.43 -8.56
CA ALA A 539 -40.74 -11.03 -9.67
C ALA A 539 -42.25 -10.65 -9.67
N ASP A 540 -42.52 -9.34 -9.62
CA ASP A 540 -43.84 -8.70 -9.50
C ASP A 540 -44.64 -9.00 -8.20
N VAL A 541 -44.10 -9.80 -7.28
CA VAL A 541 -44.68 -10.01 -5.94
C VAL A 541 -44.14 -8.96 -4.96
N TRP A 542 -45.02 -8.18 -4.36
CA TRP A 542 -44.68 -7.18 -3.34
C TRP A 542 -44.63 -7.87 -1.97
N GLN A 543 -43.45 -7.98 -1.36
CA GLN A 543 -43.25 -8.58 -0.03
C GLN A 543 -42.90 -7.49 1.00
N ALA A 544 -43.58 -7.48 2.15
CA ALA A 544 -43.30 -6.54 3.23
C ALA A 544 -42.16 -7.01 4.14
N HIS A 545 -41.27 -6.06 4.46
CA HIS A 545 -40.29 -6.17 5.53
C HIS A 545 -40.80 -5.51 6.83
N SER A 546 -41.45 -4.34 6.74
CA SER A 546 -42.07 -3.65 7.87
C SER A 546 -43.48 -3.12 7.54
N ILE A 547 -44.38 -3.18 8.52
CA ILE A 547 -45.69 -2.51 8.51
C ILE A 547 -45.91 -1.87 9.89
N HIS A 548 -46.00 -0.55 9.93
CA HIS A 548 -46.24 0.23 11.15
C HIS A 548 -47.22 1.37 10.87
N ARG A 549 -47.88 1.92 11.89
CA ARG A 549 -48.82 3.04 11.71
C ARG A 549 -48.10 4.27 11.15
N ALA A 550 -48.78 4.98 10.27
CA ALA A 550 -48.28 6.23 9.73
C ALA A 550 -48.44 7.36 10.75
N ASP A 551 -47.31 7.85 11.25
CA ASP A 551 -47.21 9.18 11.84
C ASP A 551 -47.51 10.27 10.79
N ASN A 552 -47.43 11.56 11.16
CA ASN A 552 -47.81 12.68 10.26
C ASN A 552 -46.90 12.89 9.02
N GLU A 553 -46.02 11.95 8.71
CA GLU A 553 -45.21 11.95 7.50
C GLU A 553 -46.07 11.68 6.26
N ARG A 554 -45.79 12.40 5.16
CA ARG A 554 -46.56 12.33 3.90
C ARG A 554 -45.64 12.18 2.70
N GLU A 555 -44.62 11.36 2.89
CA GLU A 555 -43.59 11.04 1.90
C GLU A 555 -43.84 9.64 1.33
N PHE A 556 -43.43 9.42 0.09
CA PHE A 556 -43.53 8.13 -0.59
C PHE A 556 -42.34 7.98 -1.55
N GLU A 557 -41.78 6.79 -1.62
CA GLU A 557 -40.61 6.48 -2.43
C GLU A 557 -40.81 5.17 -3.19
N PHE A 558 -40.57 5.21 -4.50
CA PHE A 558 -40.74 4.06 -5.38
C PHE A 558 -39.52 3.90 -6.28
N SER A 559 -38.80 2.79 -6.12
CA SER A 559 -37.72 2.38 -7.02
C SER A 559 -38.23 1.30 -7.98
N GLY A 560 -37.86 1.39 -9.26
CA GLY A 560 -38.23 0.39 -10.26
C GLY A 560 -37.85 0.79 -11.68
N VAL A 561 -37.90 -0.16 -12.60
CA VAL A 561 -37.55 0.08 -14.01
C VAL A 561 -38.57 1.00 -14.69
N VAL A 562 -38.07 2.09 -15.29
CA VAL A 562 -38.86 3.05 -16.06
C VAL A 562 -39.37 2.38 -17.34
N GLN A 563 -40.64 1.93 -17.33
CA GLN A 563 -41.26 1.27 -18.49
C GLN A 563 -41.59 2.23 -19.64
N SER A 564 -41.79 3.52 -19.37
CA SER A 564 -42.06 4.55 -20.39
C SER A 564 -41.90 5.96 -19.81
N ILE A 565 -40.99 6.77 -20.38
CA ILE A 565 -41.09 8.24 -20.36
C ILE A 565 -41.52 8.66 -21.77
N ASN A 566 -42.60 9.44 -21.87
CA ASN A 566 -43.10 9.94 -23.15
C ASN A 566 -44.01 11.16 -22.88
N PRO A 567 -43.84 12.32 -23.56
CA PRO A 567 -42.89 12.62 -24.63
C PRO A 567 -41.76 13.57 -24.18
N TRP A 568 -40.69 13.01 -23.60
CA TRP A 568 -39.39 13.69 -23.43
C TRP A 568 -38.28 12.71 -23.81
#